data_AF-A0AAV8WVR6-F1
#
_entry.id   AF-A0AAV8WVR6-F1
#
_cell.length_a   1.000
_cell.length_b   1.000
_cell.length_c   1.000
_cell.angle_alpha   90.00
_cell.angle_beta   90.00
_cell.angle_gamma   90.00
#
_symmetry.space_group_name_H-M   'P 1'
#
loop_
_entity.id
_entity.type
_entity.pdbx_description
1 polymer ?
#
loop_
_entity_poly.entity_id
_entity_poly.type
_entity_poly.pdbx_seq_one_letter_code
_entity_poly.pdbx_strand_id
1 'polypeptide(L)'
;MQNGEEKTRINFTRKMDNVRNKIKQSENEIIVVKDKCEALVKDKEAILCEISAIEDEEELLGKYSADLYHDLEVSKTNRQVNFELLLTQQKKLNMYNDISMGRNPYIVYKKEEQLTSEYSKQKDLCNRLNRVIENLTIDFPNYAAELDRINNTLKIKSLSMYP
;
A
#
# COMPACT_ATOMS: atom_id res chain seq x y z
N MET A 1 -50.38 64.97 -48.26
CA MET A 1 -49.35 63.91 -48.35
C MET A 1 -48.30 63.99 -47.24
N GLN A 2 -47.98 65.16 -46.67
CA GLN A 2 -46.97 65.34 -45.60
C GLN A 2 -47.20 64.51 -44.31
N ASN A 3 -48.45 64.26 -43.90
CA ASN A 3 -48.76 63.57 -42.64
C ASN A 3 -48.38 62.07 -42.61
N GLY A 4 -48.24 61.42 -43.77
CA GLY A 4 -47.85 60.01 -43.90
C GLY A 4 -46.34 59.81 -43.88
N GLU A 5 -45.59 60.74 -44.47
CA GLU A 5 -44.12 60.74 -44.49
C GLU A 5 -43.56 61.00 -43.08
N GLU A 6 -44.18 61.90 -42.32
CA GLU A 6 -43.78 62.21 -40.96
C GLU A 6 -44.02 61.05 -39.99
N LYS A 7 -45.16 60.35 -40.10
CA LYS A 7 -45.42 59.10 -39.36
C LYS A 7 -44.39 58.01 -39.70
N THR A 8 -44.02 57.91 -40.97
CA THR A 8 -43.02 56.94 -41.44
C THR A 8 -41.64 57.27 -40.89
N ARG A 9 -41.23 58.55 -40.91
CA ARG A 9 -39.99 59.05 -40.31
C ARG A 9 -39.92 58.76 -38.81
N ILE A 10 -40.98 59.06 -38.06
CA ILE A 10 -41.06 58.78 -36.60
C ILE A 10 -40.94 57.28 -36.32
N ASN A 11 -41.59 56.43 -37.11
CA ASN A 11 -41.47 54.97 -36.96
C ASN A 11 -40.06 54.47 -37.23
N PHE A 12 -39.38 55.00 -38.25
CA PHE A 12 -37.98 54.66 -38.52
C PHE A 12 -37.05 55.12 -37.40
N THR A 13 -37.24 56.33 -36.86
CA THR A 13 -36.47 56.83 -35.71
C THR A 13 -36.65 55.92 -34.49
N ARG A 14 -37.89 55.55 -34.15
CA ARG A 14 -38.16 54.60 -33.04
C ARG A 14 -37.52 53.23 -33.26
N LYS A 15 -37.55 52.71 -34.48
CA LYS A 15 -36.87 51.44 -34.81
C LYS A 15 -35.36 51.56 -34.65
N MET A 16 -34.76 52.67 -35.10
CA MET A 16 -33.34 52.92 -34.95
C MET A 16 -32.93 53.06 -33.47
N ASP A 17 -33.73 53.73 -32.65
CA ASP A 17 -33.48 53.84 -31.21
C ASP A 17 -33.63 52.50 -30.50
N ASN A 18 -34.62 51.69 -30.88
CA ASN A 18 -34.75 50.31 -30.38
C ASN A 18 -33.55 49.44 -30.77
N VAL A 19 -33.04 49.57 -32.00
CA VAL A 19 -31.83 48.85 -32.44
C VAL A 19 -30.61 49.31 -31.64
N ARG A 20 -30.44 50.62 -31.41
CA ARG A 20 -29.36 51.15 -30.57
C ARG A 20 -29.43 50.64 -29.13
N ASN A 21 -30.62 50.57 -28.55
CA ASN A 21 -30.80 50.03 -27.21
C ASN A 21 -30.47 48.54 -27.14
N LYS A 22 -30.85 47.76 -28.16
CA LYS A 22 -30.47 46.34 -28.27
C LYS A 22 -28.97 46.16 -28.43
N ILE A 23 -28.30 46.99 -29.25
CA ILE A 23 -26.84 46.96 -29.40
C ILE A 23 -26.16 47.18 -28.05
N LYS A 24 -26.56 48.23 -27.30
CA LYS A 24 -26.01 48.50 -25.97
C LYS A 24 -26.26 47.35 -24.98
N GLN A 25 -27.44 46.74 -25.03
CA GLN A 25 -27.75 45.58 -24.20
C GLN A 25 -26.83 44.40 -24.55
N SER A 26 -26.66 44.09 -25.84
CA SER A 26 -25.76 43.02 -26.28
C SER A 26 -24.29 43.32 -25.96
N GLU A 27 -23.84 44.58 -26.05
CA GLU A 27 -22.50 45.00 -25.62
C GLU A 27 -22.28 44.74 -24.12
N ASN A 28 -23.26 45.09 -23.29
CA ASN A 28 -23.20 44.80 -21.84
C ASN A 28 -23.20 43.29 -21.56
N GLU A 29 -24.01 42.51 -22.28
CA GLU A 29 -24.04 41.05 -22.16
C GLU A 29 -22.69 40.44 -22.57
N ILE A 30 -22.05 40.94 -23.61
CA ILE A 30 -20.72 40.51 -24.04
C ILE A 30 -19.68 40.76 -22.94
N ILE A 31 -19.70 41.93 -22.30
CA ILE A 31 -18.79 42.25 -21.19
C ILE A 31 -18.99 41.28 -20.02
N VAL A 32 -20.25 41.08 -19.61
CA VAL A 32 -20.58 40.17 -18.50
C VAL A 32 -20.16 38.73 -18.81
N VAL A 33 -20.36 38.27 -20.05
CA VAL A 33 -19.92 36.92 -20.46
C VAL A 33 -18.39 36.82 -20.47
N LYS A 34 -17.69 37.87 -20.91
CA LYS A 34 -16.23 37.89 -20.90
C LYS A 34 -15.68 37.80 -19.47
N ASP A 35 -16.22 38.57 -18.54
CA ASP A 35 -15.81 38.53 -17.13
C ASP A 35 -16.06 37.14 -16.52
N LYS A 36 -17.19 36.50 -16.86
CA LYS A 36 -17.48 35.12 -16.44
C LYS A 36 -16.49 34.11 -17.03
N CYS A 37 -16.12 34.25 -18.30
CA CYS A 37 -15.11 33.38 -18.91
C CYS A 37 -13.75 33.53 -18.21
N GLU A 38 -13.34 34.76 -17.89
CA GLU A 38 -12.09 35.00 -17.17
C GLU A 38 -12.11 34.40 -15.75
N ALA A 39 -13.24 34.51 -15.04
CA ALA A 39 -13.42 33.85 -13.74
C ALA A 39 -13.33 32.32 -13.85
N LEU A 40 -14.02 31.71 -14.81
CA LEU A 40 -13.98 30.26 -15.03
C LEU A 40 -12.58 29.75 -15.41
N VAL A 41 -11.79 30.54 -16.15
CA VAL A 41 -10.40 30.18 -16.46
C VAL A 41 -9.55 30.14 -15.18
N LYS A 42 -9.70 31.14 -14.30
CA LYS A 42 -8.99 31.15 -13.01
C LYS A 42 -9.40 29.99 -12.12
N ASP A 43 -10.70 29.70 -12.04
CA ASP A 43 -11.21 28.57 -11.26
C ASP A 43 -10.67 27.24 -11.79
N LYS A 44 -10.60 27.08 -13.12
CA LYS A 44 -10.01 25.90 -13.75
C LYS A 44 -8.53 25.76 -13.39
N GLU A 45 -7.76 26.84 -13.44
CA GLU A 45 -6.34 26.83 -13.07
C GLU A 45 -6.15 26.46 -11.60
N ALA A 46 -6.98 27.00 -10.70
CA ALA A 46 -6.95 26.65 -9.28
C ALA A 46 -7.24 25.16 -9.05
N ILE A 47 -8.28 24.62 -9.70
CA ILE A 47 -8.63 23.19 -9.61
C ILE A 47 -7.49 22.32 -10.14
N LEU A 48 -6.81 22.70 -11.22
CA LEU A 48 -5.67 21.94 -11.74
C LEU A 48 -4.50 21.92 -10.76
N CYS A 49 -4.25 23.02 -10.05
CA CYS A 49 -3.25 23.04 -8.99
C CYS A 49 -3.64 22.14 -7.81
N GLU A 50 -4.92 22.12 -7.43
CA GLU A 50 -5.42 21.24 -6.36
C GLU A 50 -5.30 19.76 -6.75
N ILE A 51 -5.64 19.40 -7.99
CA ILE A 51 -5.49 18.03 -8.50
C ILE A 51 -4.02 17.59 -8.41
N SER A 52 -3.10 18.41 -8.90
CA SER A 52 -1.65 18.09 -8.84
C SER A 52 -1.17 17.90 -7.40
N ALA A 53 -1.64 18.73 -6.46
CA ALA A 53 -1.27 18.59 -5.06
C ALA A 53 -1.81 17.30 -4.43
N ILE A 54 -3.04 16.89 -4.78
CA ILE A 54 -3.64 15.65 -4.32
C ILE A 54 -2.91 14.43 -4.92
N GLU A 55 -2.53 14.48 -6.20
CA GLU A 55 -1.75 13.42 -6.85
C GLU A 55 -0.39 13.23 -6.16
N ASP A 56 0.30 14.32 -5.81
CA ASP A 56 1.55 14.28 -5.06
C ASP A 56 1.36 13.68 -3.65
N GLU A 57 0.26 14.04 -2.97
CA GLU A 57 -0.08 13.49 -1.66
C GLU A 57 -0.42 11.99 -1.74
N GLU A 58 -1.15 11.56 -2.76
CA GLU A 58 -1.47 10.16 -3.01
C GLU A 58 -0.21 9.33 -3.24
N GLU A 59 0.75 9.84 -4.02
CA GLU A 59 2.04 9.16 -4.23
C GLU A 59 2.81 9.02 -2.91
N LEU A 60 2.84 10.07 -2.09
CA LEU A 60 3.53 10.06 -0.80
C LEU A 60 2.88 9.08 0.17
N LEU A 61 1.55 9.08 0.27
CA LEU A 61 0.79 8.14 1.09
C LEU A 61 0.96 6.69 0.60
N GLY A 62 1.02 6.48 -0.71
CA GLY A 62 1.28 5.17 -1.31
C GLY A 62 2.64 4.61 -0.90
N LYS A 63 3.71 5.43 -0.98
CA LYS A 63 5.05 5.07 -0.50
C LYS A 63 5.05 4.77 0.99
N TYR A 64 4.46 5.66 1.79
CA TYR A 64 4.38 5.50 3.24
C TYR A 64 3.63 4.23 3.65
N SER A 65 2.54 3.89 2.97
CA SER A 65 1.80 2.66 3.21
C SER A 65 2.64 1.42 2.87
N ALA A 66 3.42 1.45 1.79
CA ALA A 66 4.30 0.34 1.42
C ALA A 66 5.40 0.12 2.47
N ASP A 67 6.02 1.21 2.95
CA ASP A 67 7.04 1.17 4.00
C ASP A 67 6.48 0.62 5.31
N LEU A 68 5.29 1.09 5.74
CA LEU A 68 4.60 0.58 6.92
C LEU A 68 4.29 -0.91 6.82
N TYR A 69 3.87 -1.38 5.64
CA TYR A 69 3.58 -2.79 5.42
C TYR A 69 4.85 -3.63 5.51
N HIS A 70 5.96 -3.14 4.95
CA HIS A 70 7.27 -3.78 5.06
C HIS A 70 7.73 -3.87 6.52
N ASP A 71 7.70 -2.77 7.26
CA ASP A 71 8.11 -2.71 8.67
C ASP A 71 7.27 -3.64 9.55
N LEU A 72 5.96 -3.72 9.28
CA LEU A 72 5.05 -4.62 9.98
C LEU A 72 5.45 -6.08 9.75
N GLU A 73 5.73 -6.47 8.50
CA GLU A 73 6.13 -7.83 8.16
C GLU A 73 7.50 -8.21 8.74
N VAL A 74 8.46 -7.28 8.74
CA VAL A 74 9.75 -7.45 9.41
C VAL A 74 9.55 -7.65 10.93
N SER A 75 8.72 -6.82 11.56
CA SER A 75 8.43 -6.91 13.00
C SER A 75 7.76 -8.24 13.37
N LYS A 76 6.77 -8.69 12.59
CA LYS A 76 6.12 -10.01 12.78
C LYS A 76 7.12 -11.15 12.67
N THR A 77 7.98 -11.11 11.65
CA THR A 77 9.00 -12.13 11.40
C THR A 77 10.02 -12.18 12.53
N ASN A 78 10.53 -11.04 12.98
CA ASN A 78 11.44 -10.96 14.12
C ASN A 78 10.80 -11.48 15.41
N ARG A 79 9.54 -11.11 15.66
CA ARG A 79 8.78 -11.57 16.81
C ARG A 79 8.60 -13.09 16.81
N GLN A 80 8.27 -13.68 15.67
CA GLN A 80 8.17 -15.14 15.53
C GLN A 80 9.51 -15.81 15.84
N VAL A 81 10.60 -15.37 15.23
CA VAL A 81 11.95 -15.91 15.46
C VAL A 81 12.32 -15.87 16.94
N ASN A 82 12.09 -14.73 17.60
CA ASN A 82 12.36 -14.57 19.03
C ASN A 82 11.53 -15.52 19.89
N PHE A 83 10.25 -15.72 19.58
CA PHE A 83 9.41 -16.66 20.30
C PHE A 83 9.83 -18.11 20.10
N GLU A 84 10.18 -18.51 18.88
CA GLU A 84 10.66 -19.86 18.60
C GLU A 84 11.98 -20.16 19.32
N LEU A 85 12.89 -19.17 19.36
CA LEU A 85 14.14 -19.26 20.10
C LEU A 85 13.88 -19.37 21.61
N LEU A 86 12.99 -18.54 22.16
CA LEU A 86 12.62 -18.58 23.58
C LEU A 86 12.01 -19.93 23.96
N LEU A 87 11.10 -20.47 23.13
CA LEU A 87 10.49 -21.78 23.36
C LEU A 87 11.55 -22.88 23.39
N THR A 88 12.55 -22.80 22.50
CA THR A 88 13.68 -23.73 22.46
C THR A 88 14.50 -23.65 23.75
N GLN A 89 14.83 -22.44 24.21
CA GLN A 89 15.56 -22.22 25.45
C GLN A 89 14.79 -22.74 26.68
N GLN A 90 13.47 -22.52 26.74
CA GLN A 90 12.63 -23.04 27.82
C GLN A 90 12.62 -24.57 27.86
N LYS A 91 12.50 -25.24 26.71
CA LYS A 91 12.57 -26.71 26.62
C LYS A 91 13.92 -27.23 27.12
N LYS A 92 15.02 -26.58 26.72
CA LYS A 92 16.37 -26.92 27.14
C LYS A 92 16.57 -26.73 28.65
N LEU A 93 16.09 -25.62 29.20
CA LEU A 93 16.12 -25.35 30.65
C LEU A 93 15.36 -26.42 31.44
N ASN A 94 14.16 -26.79 31.00
CA ASN A 94 13.37 -27.85 31.65
C ASN A 94 14.12 -29.18 31.68
N MET A 95 14.77 -29.56 30.57
CA MET A 95 15.58 -30.77 30.52
C MET A 95 16.75 -30.73 31.51
N TYR A 96 17.48 -29.61 31.59
CA TYR A 96 18.56 -29.47 32.57
C TYR A 96 18.06 -29.47 34.02
N ASN A 97 16.88 -28.90 34.27
CA ASN A 97 16.25 -28.95 35.58
C ASN A 97 15.86 -30.38 35.98
N ASP A 98 15.34 -31.19 35.06
CA ASP A 98 15.05 -32.60 35.34
C ASP A 98 16.34 -33.36 35.70
N ILE A 99 17.42 -33.14 34.93
CA ILE A 99 18.74 -33.76 35.18
C ILE A 99 19.29 -33.33 36.56
N SER A 100 19.21 -32.05 36.91
CA SER A 100 19.73 -31.54 38.19
C SER A 100 18.96 -32.09 39.40
N MET A 101 17.68 -32.40 39.22
CA MET A 101 16.85 -33.07 40.22
C MET A 101 17.03 -34.60 40.25
N GLY A 102 17.97 -35.15 39.47
CA GLY A 102 18.21 -36.59 39.37
C GLY A 102 17.10 -37.36 38.66
N ARG A 103 16.22 -36.66 37.92
CA ARG A 103 15.17 -37.27 37.09
C ARG A 103 15.77 -37.61 35.74
N ASN A 104 15.29 -38.70 35.15
CA ASN A 104 15.62 -39.04 33.77
C ASN A 104 14.61 -38.34 32.84
N PRO A 105 15.00 -37.28 32.11
CA PRO A 105 14.12 -36.68 31.13
C PRO A 105 13.73 -37.71 30.09
N TYR A 106 12.50 -37.60 29.56
CA TYR A 106 12.07 -38.46 28.46
C TYR A 106 12.85 -38.11 27.20
N ILE A 107 13.79 -38.98 26.82
CA ILE A 107 14.55 -38.86 25.58
C ILE A 107 14.01 -39.92 24.61
N VAL A 108 13.54 -39.45 23.44
CA VAL A 108 13.00 -40.31 22.36
C VAL A 108 14.06 -41.29 21.86
N TYR A 109 15.32 -40.83 21.76
CA TYR A 109 16.46 -41.62 21.28
C TYR A 109 17.43 -41.90 22.41
N LYS A 110 17.55 -43.17 22.81
CA LYS A 110 18.38 -43.59 23.95
C LYS A 110 19.82 -43.93 23.58
N LYS A 111 20.11 -44.08 22.28
CA LYS A 111 21.44 -44.39 21.75
C LYS A 111 21.91 -43.29 20.79
N GLU A 112 23.20 -43.01 20.81
CA GLU A 112 23.83 -41.98 19.96
C GLU A 112 23.71 -42.27 18.46
N GLU A 113 23.77 -43.56 18.07
CA GLU A 113 23.57 -44.00 16.69
C GLU A 113 22.17 -43.66 16.16
N GLN A 114 21.15 -43.81 17.01
CA GLN A 114 19.76 -43.47 16.67
C GLN A 114 19.60 -41.96 16.52
N LEU A 115 20.23 -41.18 17.41
CA LEU A 115 20.21 -39.73 17.37
C LEU A 115 20.87 -39.21 16.08
N THR A 116 22.06 -39.72 15.74
CA THR A 116 22.80 -39.32 14.54
C THR A 116 22.04 -39.64 13.25
N SER A 117 21.41 -40.83 13.20
CA SER A 117 20.59 -41.24 12.06
C SER A 117 19.38 -40.32 11.87
N GLU A 118 18.65 -40.02 12.94
CA GLU A 118 17.45 -39.19 12.88
C GLU A 118 17.75 -37.72 12.63
N TYR A 119 18.84 -37.20 13.20
CA TYR A 119 19.36 -35.89 12.87
C TYR A 119 19.67 -35.77 11.37
N SER A 120 20.35 -36.78 10.79
CA SER A 120 20.68 -36.78 9.37
C SER A 120 19.43 -36.77 8.49
N LYS A 121 18.43 -37.61 8.82
CA LYS A 121 17.13 -37.61 8.11
C LYS A 121 16.43 -36.26 8.19
N GLN A 122 16.41 -35.65 9.38
CA GLN A 122 15.75 -34.37 9.57
C GLN A 122 16.47 -33.24 8.82
N LYS A 123 17.81 -33.25 8.83
CA LYS A 123 18.64 -32.31 8.07
C LYS A 123 18.35 -32.40 6.57
N ASP A 124 18.31 -33.61 6.02
CA ASP A 124 18.01 -33.82 4.59
C ASP A 124 16.60 -33.36 4.23
N LEU A 125 15.62 -33.64 5.09
CA LEU A 125 14.25 -33.17 4.93
C LEU A 125 14.18 -31.63 4.97
N CYS A 126 14.80 -30.98 5.96
CA CYS A 126 14.85 -29.53 6.05
C CYS A 126 15.52 -28.91 4.81
N ASN A 127 16.61 -29.50 4.31
CA ASN A 127 17.27 -29.03 3.09
C ASN A 127 16.35 -29.13 1.86
N ARG A 128 15.59 -30.22 1.73
CA ARG A 128 14.60 -30.37 0.66
C ARG A 128 13.47 -29.34 0.77
N LEU A 129 12.97 -29.11 1.98
CA LEU A 129 11.92 -28.12 2.22
C LEU A 129 12.42 -26.69 1.95
N ASN A 130 13.66 -26.37 2.32
CA ASN A 130 14.26 -25.06 2.01
C ASN A 130 14.31 -24.82 0.50
N ARG A 131 14.70 -25.83 -0.31
CA ARG A 131 14.67 -25.72 -1.78
C ARG A 131 13.26 -25.50 -2.33
N VAL A 132 12.26 -26.14 -1.74
CA VAL A 132 10.85 -25.91 -2.13
C VAL A 132 10.46 -24.47 -1.84
N ILE A 133 10.84 -23.95 -0.68
CA ILE A 133 10.58 -22.54 -0.32
C ILE A 133 11.30 -21.59 -1.27
N GLU A 134 12.58 -21.82 -1.58
CA GLU A 134 13.35 -21.01 -2.54
C GLU A 134 12.65 -20.93 -3.89
N ASN A 135 12.16 -22.06 -4.41
CA ASN A 135 11.39 -22.08 -5.65
C ASN A 135 10.05 -21.33 -5.52
N LEU A 136 9.32 -21.55 -4.42
CA LEU A 136 8.05 -20.87 -4.17
C LEU A 136 8.23 -19.35 -4.02
N THR A 137 9.33 -18.89 -3.46
CA THR A 137 9.62 -17.44 -3.33
C THR A 137 9.82 -16.80 -4.70
N ILE A 138 10.40 -17.53 -5.65
CA ILE A 138 10.55 -17.08 -7.04
C ILE A 138 9.19 -17.08 -7.74
N ASP A 139 8.42 -18.17 -7.62
CA ASP A 139 7.14 -18.35 -8.31
C ASP A 139 6.04 -17.43 -7.74
N PHE A 140 6.11 -17.10 -6.45
CA PHE A 140 5.07 -16.40 -5.70
C PHE A 140 5.64 -15.27 -4.81
N PRO A 141 6.19 -14.19 -5.41
CA PRO A 141 6.82 -13.10 -4.66
C PRO A 141 5.86 -12.38 -3.71
N ASN A 142 4.55 -12.42 -3.99
CA ASN A 142 3.52 -11.81 -3.14
C ASN A 142 3.40 -12.46 -1.75
N TYR A 143 3.97 -13.66 -1.55
CA TYR A 143 3.98 -14.37 -0.28
C TYR A 143 5.39 -14.49 0.32
N ALA A 144 6.33 -13.65 -0.11
CA ALA A 144 7.72 -13.72 0.32
C ALA A 144 7.87 -13.65 1.85
N ALA A 145 7.08 -12.79 2.52
CA ALA A 145 7.13 -12.66 3.97
C ALA A 145 6.68 -13.94 4.70
N GLU A 146 5.62 -14.59 4.24
CA GLU A 146 5.16 -15.89 4.77
C GLU A 146 6.20 -16.99 4.52
N LEU A 147 6.77 -17.03 3.33
CA LEU A 147 7.77 -18.01 2.93
C LEU A 147 9.08 -17.85 3.73
N ASP A 148 9.50 -16.61 3.99
CA ASP A 148 10.65 -16.30 4.85
C ASP A 148 10.42 -16.74 6.29
N ARG A 149 9.22 -16.54 6.83
CA ARG A 149 8.84 -17.05 8.16
C ARG A 149 8.92 -18.56 8.25
N ILE A 150 8.43 -19.28 7.22
CA ILE A 150 8.52 -20.74 7.16
C ILE A 150 9.99 -21.18 7.08
N ASN A 151 10.80 -20.50 6.26
CA ASN A 151 12.23 -20.77 6.13
C ASN A 151 12.96 -20.61 7.48
N ASN A 152 12.63 -19.54 8.21
CA ASN A 152 13.19 -19.30 9.54
C ASN A 152 12.85 -20.42 10.52
N THR A 153 11.60 -20.92 10.52
CA THR A 153 11.22 -22.08 11.35
C THR A 153 12.02 -23.34 11.00
N LEU A 154 12.25 -23.59 9.71
CA LEU A 154 13.04 -24.76 9.28
C LEU A 154 14.51 -24.66 9.73
N LYS A 155 15.09 -23.46 9.68
CA LYS A 155 16.45 -23.17 10.14
C LYS A 155 16.58 -23.25 11.66
N ILE A 156 15.63 -22.71 12.42
CA ILE A 156 15.66 -22.78 13.89
C ILE A 156 15.54 -24.24 14.35
N LYS A 157 14.62 -25.01 13.75
CA LYS A 157 14.45 -26.43 14.07
C LYS A 157 15.71 -27.25 13.83
N SER A 158 16.44 -27.01 12.73
CA SER A 158 17.69 -27.72 12.45
C SER A 158 18.82 -27.35 13.42
N LEU A 159 18.88 -26.10 13.90
CA LEU A 159 19.84 -25.64 14.91
C LEU A 159 19.52 -26.16 16.33
N SER A 160 18.24 -26.36 16.64
CA SER A 160 17.74 -26.74 17.97
C SER A 160 17.69 -28.24 18.26
N MET A 161 18.08 -29.10 17.30
CA MET A 161 18.03 -30.56 17.47
C MET A 161 19.11 -31.12 18.40
N TYR A 162 20.03 -30.28 18.88
CA TYR A 162 21.05 -30.67 19.84
C TYR A 162 20.74 -30.19 21.28
N PRO A 163 20.86 -31.08 22.29
CA PRO A 163 20.91 -30.69 23.70
C PRO A 163 22.13 -29.82 24.02
#